data_AF-A0AAQ4EAX5-F1
#
_entry.id   AF-A0AAQ4EAX5-F1
#
_cell.length_a   1.000
_cell.length_b   1.000
_cell.length_c   1.000
_cell.angle_alpha   90.00
_cell.angle_beta   90.00
_cell.angle_gamma   90.00
#
_symmetry.space_group_name_H-M   'P 1'
#
loop_
_entity.id
_entity.type
_entity.pdbx_description
1 polymer ?
#
loop_
_entity_poly.entity_id
_entity_poly.type
_entity_poly.pdbx_seq_one_letter_code
_entity_poly.pdbx_strand_id
1 'polypeptide(L)'
;MKDPSPRLDTVRDILDHEEVLPVIIRGTTFEERFRHSDDINQRILWAKANRLGGIMPVKEVFTKKIFDDVLQAKKVVFLEPTLLYTALERLYATERPKGQFYEGTEITMNLTMGMWINKGFPSALRKALHKRSLWIIESGLPELYRLGILERAKRRSETGSTTGQSFTFHTIQVEDVAGLFYMLLACFAICFVAALIEYLAFAISKSRCYRRRQRSR
;
A
#
# COMPACT_ATOMS: atom_id res chain seq x y z
N MET A 1 11.64 13.44 -0.90
CA MET A 1 11.04 12.17 -0.40
C MET A 1 9.57 12.41 -0.10
N LYS A 2 8.65 11.80 -0.85
CA LYS A 2 7.30 11.58 -0.32
C LYS A 2 7.42 10.35 0.56
N ASP A 3 7.23 10.51 1.86
CA ASP A 3 7.14 9.35 2.74
C ASP A 3 6.08 8.39 2.18
N PRO A 4 6.36 7.08 2.11
CA PRO A 4 5.32 6.12 1.83
C PRO A 4 4.19 6.37 2.84
N SER A 5 2.96 6.52 2.36
CA SER A 5 1.81 6.61 3.25
C SER A 5 1.93 5.49 4.28
N PRO A 6 1.83 5.78 5.59
CA PRO A 6 2.07 4.79 6.63
C PRO A 6 1.16 3.59 6.38
N ARG A 7 1.78 2.42 6.18
CA ARG A 7 1.05 1.16 6.00
C ARG A 7 0.41 0.80 7.33
N LEU A 8 -0.83 0.34 7.28
CA LEU A 8 -1.58 -0.09 8.45
C LEU A 8 -1.64 -1.61 8.40
N ASP A 9 -0.74 -2.25 9.14
CA ASP A 9 -0.54 -3.69 9.09
C ASP A 9 -1.40 -4.42 10.12
N THR A 10 -1.69 -3.75 11.23
CA THR A 10 -2.38 -4.29 12.40
C THR A 10 -3.58 -3.43 12.81
N VAL A 11 -4.47 -4.02 13.61
CA VAL A 11 -5.57 -3.31 14.27
C VAL A 11 -5.03 -2.15 15.11
N ARG A 12 -3.89 -2.34 15.77
CA ARG A 12 -3.25 -1.30 16.58
C ARG A 12 -2.84 -0.10 15.74
N ASP A 13 -2.26 -0.31 14.57
CA ASP A 13 -1.88 0.79 13.68
C ASP A 13 -3.11 1.62 13.26
N ILE A 14 -4.25 0.95 13.03
CA ILE A 14 -5.52 1.63 12.71
C ILE A 14 -6.04 2.46 13.90
N LEU A 15 -5.79 2.01 15.13
CA LEU A 15 -6.17 2.75 16.33
C LEU A 15 -5.28 3.98 16.54
N ASP A 16 -3.98 3.85 16.25
CA ASP A 16 -3.00 4.93 16.38
C ASP A 16 -3.23 6.09 15.38
N HIS A 17 -3.97 5.84 14.29
CA HIS A 17 -4.36 6.86 13.30
C HIS A 17 -5.82 7.28 13.47
N GLU A 18 -6.07 8.37 14.22
CA GLU A 18 -7.44 8.83 14.55
C GLU A 18 -8.29 9.23 13.33
N GLU A 19 -7.65 9.75 12.29
CA GLU A 19 -8.25 10.21 11.05
C GLU A 19 -8.77 9.08 10.14
N VAL A 20 -8.28 7.86 10.36
CA VAL A 20 -8.64 6.68 9.56
C VAL A 20 -9.94 6.10 10.08
N LEU A 21 -10.93 5.97 9.20
CA LEU A 21 -12.21 5.36 9.51
C LEU A 21 -12.18 3.84 9.25
N PRO A 22 -12.25 2.99 10.28
CA PRO A 22 -12.48 1.56 10.09
C PRO A 22 -13.91 1.31 9.62
N VAL A 23 -14.03 0.61 8.49
CA VAL A 23 -15.30 0.21 7.87
C VAL A 23 -15.52 -1.28 8.11
N ILE A 24 -16.62 -1.59 8.78
CA ILE A 24 -17.07 -2.95 9.08
C ILE A 24 -18.43 -3.16 8.43
N ILE A 25 -18.59 -4.26 7.72
CA ILE A 25 -19.86 -4.57 7.04
C ILE A 25 -20.87 -5.08 8.07
N ARG A 26 -22.02 -4.42 8.15
CA ARG A 26 -23.10 -4.75 9.07
C ARG A 26 -23.64 -6.16 8.83
N GLY A 27 -23.86 -6.90 9.91
CA GLY A 27 -24.38 -8.27 9.91
C GLY A 27 -23.36 -9.33 9.48
N THR A 28 -22.07 -8.96 9.38
CA THR A 28 -21.01 -9.93 9.06
C THR A 28 -20.33 -10.46 10.32
N THR A 29 -19.60 -11.56 10.16
CA THR A 29 -18.80 -12.16 11.24
C THR A 29 -17.75 -11.19 11.79
N PHE A 30 -17.27 -10.21 11.00
CA PHE A 30 -16.37 -9.17 11.48
C PHE A 30 -17.02 -8.28 12.55
N GLU A 31 -18.27 -7.87 12.35
CA GLU A 31 -19.00 -7.06 13.33
C GLU A 31 -19.16 -7.82 14.64
N GLU A 32 -19.68 -9.04 14.58
CA GLU A 32 -19.89 -9.90 15.75
C GLU A 32 -18.57 -10.19 16.48
N ARG A 33 -17.52 -10.52 15.74
CA ARG A 33 -16.20 -10.82 16.32
C ARG A 33 -15.61 -9.61 17.03
N PHE A 34 -15.57 -8.45 16.39
CA PHE A 34 -14.95 -7.27 17.02
C PHE A 34 -15.80 -6.74 18.18
N ARG A 35 -17.13 -6.87 18.12
CA ARG A 35 -18.04 -6.51 19.21
C ARG A 35 -17.83 -7.38 20.45
N HIS A 36 -17.62 -8.67 20.27
CA HIS A 36 -17.54 -9.66 21.35
C HIS A 36 -16.11 -10.19 21.59
N SER A 37 -15.09 -9.50 21.08
CA SER A 37 -13.70 -9.96 21.20
C SER A 37 -13.18 -9.88 22.64
N ASP A 38 -12.37 -10.86 23.01
CA ASP A 38 -11.56 -10.82 24.23
C ASP A 38 -10.37 -9.85 24.08
N ASP A 39 -9.96 -9.56 22.85
CA ASP A 39 -8.93 -8.58 22.54
C ASP A 39 -9.48 -7.15 22.68
N ILE A 40 -8.85 -6.39 23.59
CA ILE A 40 -9.19 -5.00 23.87
C ILE A 40 -9.07 -4.11 22.62
N ASN A 41 -8.08 -4.34 21.76
CA ASN A 41 -7.84 -3.51 20.58
C ASN A 41 -8.99 -3.67 19.58
N GLN A 42 -9.46 -4.90 19.38
CA GLN A 42 -10.60 -5.18 18.50
C GLN A 42 -11.90 -4.57 19.02
N ARG A 43 -12.12 -4.57 20.34
CA ARG A 43 -13.28 -3.89 20.94
C ARG A 43 -13.21 -2.38 20.78
N ILE A 44 -12.04 -1.77 20.97
CA ILE A 44 -11.82 -0.34 20.76
C ILE A 44 -12.03 0.01 19.28
N LEU A 45 -11.53 -0.82 18.36
CA LEU A 45 -11.73 -0.68 16.92
C LEU A 45 -13.23 -0.69 16.58
N TRP A 46 -13.98 -1.66 17.11
CA TRP A 46 -15.42 -1.71 16.94
C TRP A 46 -16.12 -0.45 17.47
N ALA A 47 -15.74 0.00 18.67
CA ALA A 47 -16.28 1.23 19.26
C ALA A 47 -15.97 2.47 18.42
N LYS A 48 -14.74 2.58 17.89
CA LYS A 48 -14.31 3.65 16.96
C LYS A 48 -15.15 3.60 15.67
N ALA A 49 -15.29 2.44 15.06
CA ALA A 49 -16.12 2.24 13.86
C ALA A 49 -17.58 2.64 14.12
N ASN A 50 -18.17 2.19 15.24
CA ASN A 50 -19.54 2.50 15.59
C ASN A 50 -19.75 4.02 15.79
N ARG A 51 -18.84 4.66 16.54
CA ARG A 51 -18.87 6.11 16.82
C ARG A 51 -18.77 6.95 15.56
N LEU A 52 -17.94 6.54 14.60
CA LEU A 52 -17.69 7.28 13.36
C LEU A 52 -18.61 6.89 12.19
N GLY A 53 -19.60 6.01 12.42
CA GLY A 53 -20.50 5.54 11.36
C GLY A 53 -19.85 4.57 10.36
N GLY A 54 -18.75 3.91 10.76
CA GLY A 54 -18.04 2.89 10.00
C GLY A 54 -18.76 1.54 9.87
N ILE A 55 -19.82 1.31 10.65
CA ILE A 55 -20.63 0.07 10.56
C ILE A 55 -21.74 0.26 9.50
N MET A 56 -21.42 -0.17 8.28
CA MET A 56 -22.20 0.15 7.08
C MET A 56 -22.85 -1.10 6.46
N PRO A 57 -24.06 -1.00 5.87
CA PRO A 57 -24.64 -2.11 5.13
C PRO A 57 -23.82 -2.43 3.88
N VAL A 58 -23.89 -3.70 3.43
CA VAL A 58 -23.17 -4.23 2.26
C VAL A 58 -23.23 -3.30 1.03
N LYS A 59 -24.42 -2.77 0.71
CA LYS A 59 -24.63 -1.91 -0.46
C LYS A 59 -23.84 -0.60 -0.42
N GLU A 60 -23.58 -0.07 0.78
CA GLU A 60 -22.83 1.17 0.96
C GLU A 60 -21.32 0.93 0.90
N VAL A 61 -20.86 -0.20 1.45
CA VAL A 61 -19.42 -0.58 1.45
C VAL A 61 -18.92 -0.86 0.03
N PHE A 62 -19.67 -1.62 -0.77
CA PHE A 62 -19.24 -2.00 -2.12
C PHE A 62 -19.55 -0.93 -3.19
N THR A 63 -19.11 0.30 -2.90
CA THR A 63 -19.22 1.44 -3.82
C THR A 63 -17.83 1.96 -4.19
N LYS A 64 -17.71 2.51 -5.41
CA LYS A 64 -16.44 3.06 -5.87
C LYS A 64 -15.89 4.15 -4.94
N LYS A 65 -16.77 4.97 -4.36
CA LYS A 65 -16.41 6.01 -3.38
C LYS A 65 -15.67 5.44 -2.17
N ILE A 66 -16.14 4.36 -1.58
CA ILE A 66 -15.49 3.74 -0.42
C ILE A 66 -14.10 3.24 -0.78
N PHE A 67 -13.96 2.57 -1.93
CA PHE A 67 -12.67 2.05 -2.38
C PHE A 67 -11.71 3.18 -2.79
N ASP A 68 -12.20 4.27 -3.38
CA ASP A 68 -11.41 5.47 -3.65
C ASP A 68 -10.96 6.17 -2.35
N ASP A 69 -11.78 6.14 -1.28
CA ASP A 69 -11.40 6.63 0.05
C ASP A 69 -10.34 5.73 0.71
N VAL A 70 -10.35 4.41 0.46
CA VAL A 70 -9.29 3.48 0.88
C VAL A 70 -7.97 3.81 0.19
N LEU A 71 -8.00 4.06 -1.14
CA LEU A 71 -6.81 4.48 -1.90
C LEU A 71 -6.22 5.81 -1.41
N GLN A 72 -7.06 6.66 -0.82
CA GLN A 72 -6.64 7.94 -0.20
C GLN A 72 -6.22 7.80 1.26
N ALA A 73 -6.10 6.57 1.79
CA ALA A 73 -5.78 6.27 3.19
C ALA A 73 -6.77 6.89 4.20
N LYS A 74 -8.02 7.17 3.78
CA LYS A 74 -9.07 7.71 4.67
C LYS A 74 -9.88 6.62 5.35
N LYS A 75 -9.91 5.43 4.76
CA LYS A 75 -10.70 4.29 5.22
C LYS A 75 -9.88 3.01 5.18
N VAL A 76 -10.15 2.12 6.13
CA VAL A 76 -9.71 0.72 6.09
C VAL A 76 -10.96 -0.13 6.11
N VAL A 77 -11.05 -1.12 5.22
CA VAL A 77 -12.24 -1.99 5.11
C VAL A 77 -11.85 -3.40 5.50
N PHE A 78 -12.55 -3.97 6.48
CA PHE A 78 -12.37 -5.36 6.89
C PHE A 78 -13.18 -6.27 5.96
N LEU A 79 -12.47 -7.08 5.16
CA LEU A 79 -13.02 -7.88 4.08
C LEU A 79 -12.28 -9.21 3.96
N GLU A 80 -12.98 -10.21 3.44
CA GLU A 80 -12.34 -11.43 2.96
C GLU A 80 -11.70 -11.16 1.57
N PRO A 81 -10.50 -11.69 1.26
CA PRO A 81 -9.77 -11.34 0.04
C PRO A 81 -10.52 -11.59 -1.27
N THR A 82 -11.27 -12.69 -1.39
CA THR A 82 -12.05 -12.98 -2.61
C THR A 82 -13.11 -11.92 -2.87
N LEU A 83 -13.75 -11.39 -1.82
CA LEU A 83 -14.68 -10.26 -1.93
C LEU A 83 -13.99 -8.98 -2.40
N LEU A 84 -12.76 -8.71 -1.91
CA LEU A 84 -11.95 -7.58 -2.38
C LEU A 84 -11.73 -7.70 -3.90
N TYR A 85 -11.16 -8.79 -4.39
CA TYR A 85 -10.86 -8.94 -5.82
C TYR A 85 -12.11 -8.89 -6.70
N THR A 86 -13.21 -9.49 -6.25
CA THR A 86 -14.50 -9.42 -6.96
C THR A 86 -15.02 -7.98 -7.03
N ALA A 87 -14.90 -7.23 -5.93
CA ALA A 87 -15.31 -5.82 -5.90
C ALA A 87 -14.44 -4.97 -6.83
N LEU A 88 -13.12 -5.19 -6.85
CA LEU A 88 -12.21 -4.48 -7.74
C LEU A 88 -12.52 -4.75 -9.22
N GLU A 89 -12.75 -6.01 -9.59
CA GLU A 89 -13.11 -6.39 -10.96
C GLU A 89 -14.39 -5.66 -11.43
N ARG A 90 -15.37 -5.50 -10.54
CA ARG A 90 -16.65 -4.84 -10.83
C ARG A 90 -16.56 -3.32 -10.84
N LEU A 91 -15.97 -2.73 -9.81
CA LEU A 91 -15.97 -1.27 -9.58
C LEU A 91 -15.00 -0.52 -10.50
N TYR A 92 -13.92 -1.18 -10.90
CA TYR A 92 -12.88 -0.63 -11.78
C TYR A 92 -12.89 -1.35 -13.14
N ALA A 93 -14.07 -1.75 -13.61
CA ALA A 93 -14.23 -2.44 -14.88
C ALA A 93 -13.86 -1.57 -16.09
N THR A 94 -14.16 -0.26 -16.02
CA THR A 94 -13.95 0.71 -17.10
C THR A 94 -12.75 1.63 -16.88
N GLU A 95 -12.37 1.86 -15.62
CA GLU A 95 -11.29 2.77 -15.24
C GLU A 95 -10.41 2.14 -14.17
N ARG A 96 -9.11 2.43 -14.19
CA ARG A 96 -8.16 1.89 -13.21
C ARG A 96 -8.25 2.63 -11.86
N PRO A 97 -7.97 1.95 -10.75
CA PRO A 97 -7.80 2.60 -9.46
C PRO A 97 -6.60 3.56 -9.49
N LYS A 98 -6.75 4.73 -8.86
CA LYS A 98 -5.67 5.73 -8.72
C LYS A 98 -4.83 5.43 -7.47
N GLY A 99 -4.11 4.33 -7.50
CA GLY A 99 -3.28 3.86 -6.39
C GLY A 99 -3.24 2.33 -6.32
N GLN A 100 -2.74 1.81 -5.21
CA GLN A 100 -2.68 0.37 -4.96
C GLN A 100 -3.43 0.06 -3.67
N PHE A 101 -4.21 -1.02 -3.70
CA PHE A 101 -4.79 -1.58 -2.49
C PHE A 101 -3.72 -2.40 -1.77
N TYR A 102 -3.71 -2.30 -0.45
CA TYR A 102 -2.81 -3.03 0.41
C TYR A 102 -3.63 -3.87 1.39
N GLU A 103 -3.24 -5.13 1.55
CA GLU A 103 -3.81 -6.02 2.55
C GLU A 103 -2.89 -6.01 3.78
N GLY A 104 -3.45 -5.69 4.95
CA GLY A 104 -2.71 -5.71 6.22
C GLY A 104 -2.18 -7.11 6.52
N THR A 105 -1.11 -7.19 7.30
CA THR A 105 -0.45 -8.47 7.61
C THR A 105 -1.13 -9.23 8.76
N GLU A 106 -1.89 -8.54 9.62
CA GLU A 106 -2.61 -9.17 10.72
C GLU A 106 -3.84 -9.95 10.23
N ILE A 107 -3.82 -11.26 10.46
CA ILE A 107 -4.99 -12.11 10.24
C ILE A 107 -5.95 -11.93 11.42
N THR A 108 -6.92 -11.03 11.27
CA THR A 108 -7.93 -10.76 12.30
C THR A 108 -8.89 -11.93 12.53
N MET A 109 -9.14 -12.73 11.49
CA MET A 109 -9.96 -13.94 11.56
C MET A 109 -9.61 -14.94 10.46
N ASN A 110 -9.78 -16.22 10.78
CA ASN A 110 -9.76 -17.29 9.79
C ASN A 110 -11.21 -17.63 9.41
N LEU A 111 -11.63 -17.20 8.22
CA LEU A 111 -12.98 -17.42 7.71
C LEU A 111 -13.04 -18.75 6.96
N THR A 112 -13.79 -19.71 7.53
CA THR A 112 -14.13 -20.95 6.83
C THR A 112 -15.48 -20.81 6.15
N MET A 113 -15.50 -20.95 4.83
CA MET A 113 -16.75 -21.05 4.08
C MET A 113 -17.35 -22.45 4.21
N GLY A 114 -18.66 -22.51 4.46
CA GLY A 114 -19.38 -23.77 4.63
C GLY A 114 -20.78 -23.73 4.02
N MET A 115 -21.27 -24.89 3.63
CA MET A 115 -22.64 -25.05 3.14
C MET A 115 -23.58 -25.32 4.31
N TRP A 116 -24.53 -24.41 4.54
CA TRP A 116 -25.58 -24.60 5.54
C TRP A 116 -26.75 -25.33 4.90
N ILE A 117 -27.21 -26.38 5.55
CA ILE A 117 -28.33 -27.22 5.08
C ILE A 117 -29.39 -27.25 6.17
N ASN A 118 -30.66 -27.20 5.78
CA ASN A 118 -31.78 -27.32 6.72
C ASN A 118 -31.70 -28.64 7.50
N LYS A 119 -31.99 -28.62 8.81
CA LYS A 119 -31.98 -29.81 9.67
C LYS A 119 -32.92 -30.93 9.18
N GLY A 120 -34.05 -30.57 8.55
CA GLY A 120 -35.01 -31.52 7.99
C GLY A 120 -34.60 -32.10 6.63
N PHE A 121 -33.42 -31.75 6.10
CA PHE A 121 -32.99 -32.21 4.79
C PHE A 121 -32.71 -33.72 4.78
N PRO A 122 -33.17 -34.48 3.78
CA PRO A 122 -33.02 -35.94 3.75
C PRO A 122 -31.57 -36.38 3.92
N SER A 123 -31.34 -37.29 4.86
CA SER A 123 -29.97 -37.72 5.24
C SER A 123 -29.18 -38.28 4.05
N ALA A 124 -29.84 -39.00 3.14
CA ALA A 124 -29.22 -39.53 1.92
C ALA A 124 -28.70 -38.40 1.00
N LEU A 125 -29.51 -37.36 0.78
CA LEU A 125 -29.12 -36.21 -0.03
C LEU A 125 -28.03 -35.38 0.65
N ARG A 126 -28.09 -35.21 1.98
CA ARG A 126 -27.02 -34.55 2.74
C ARG A 126 -25.68 -35.26 2.57
N LYS A 127 -25.66 -36.59 2.67
CA LYS A 127 -24.44 -37.40 2.45
C LYS A 127 -23.94 -37.27 1.01
N ALA A 128 -24.84 -37.30 0.03
CA ALA A 128 -24.50 -37.12 -1.38
C ALA A 128 -23.89 -35.72 -1.63
N LEU A 129 -24.51 -34.65 -1.12
CA LEU A 129 -23.99 -33.29 -1.21
C LEU A 129 -22.62 -33.17 -0.57
N HIS A 130 -22.44 -33.69 0.65
CA HIS A 130 -21.15 -33.66 1.32
C HIS A 130 -20.05 -34.35 0.51
N LYS A 131 -20.33 -35.54 -0.03
CA LYS A 131 -19.38 -36.27 -0.89
C LYS A 131 -19.05 -35.49 -2.17
N ARG A 132 -20.04 -34.85 -2.80
CA ARG A 132 -19.81 -34.03 -4.01
C ARG A 132 -19.01 -32.77 -3.70
N SER A 133 -19.29 -32.09 -2.59
CA SER A 133 -18.51 -30.94 -2.14
C SER A 133 -17.06 -31.32 -1.88
N LEU A 134 -16.81 -32.48 -1.24
CA LEU A 134 -15.46 -33.01 -1.07
C LEU A 134 -14.76 -33.24 -2.41
N TRP A 135 -15.41 -33.89 -3.37
CA TRP A 135 -14.84 -34.09 -4.71
C TRP A 135 -14.48 -32.77 -5.41
N ILE A 136 -15.33 -31.74 -5.27
CA ILE A 136 -15.04 -30.41 -5.82
C ILE A 136 -13.80 -29.80 -5.15
N ILE A 137 -13.71 -29.88 -3.82
CA ILE A 137 -12.56 -29.37 -3.06
C ILE A 137 -11.27 -30.13 -3.46
N GLU A 138 -11.32 -31.46 -3.46
CA GLU A 138 -10.21 -32.34 -3.80
C GLU A 138 -9.75 -32.17 -5.25
N SER A 139 -10.66 -31.80 -6.16
CA SER A 139 -10.32 -31.50 -7.55
C SER A 139 -9.55 -30.18 -7.74
N GLY A 140 -9.40 -29.37 -6.69
CA GLY A 140 -8.74 -28.07 -6.76
C GLY A 140 -9.52 -26.98 -7.49
N LEU A 141 -10.76 -27.26 -7.92
CA LEU A 141 -11.61 -26.30 -8.64
C LEU A 141 -11.84 -24.98 -7.89
N PRO A 142 -12.08 -24.95 -6.57
CA PRO A 142 -12.22 -23.69 -5.84
C PRO A 142 -10.97 -22.83 -5.91
N GLU A 143 -9.79 -23.45 -5.80
CA GLU A 143 -8.51 -22.75 -5.86
C GLU A 143 -8.25 -22.21 -7.28
N LEU A 144 -8.55 -23.01 -8.30
CA LEU A 144 -8.46 -22.57 -9.69
C LEU A 144 -9.41 -21.40 -10.00
N TYR A 145 -10.62 -21.44 -9.46
CA TYR A 145 -11.58 -20.33 -9.57
C TYR A 145 -11.08 -19.06 -8.87
N ARG A 146 -10.56 -19.20 -7.64
CA ARG A 146 -9.98 -18.11 -6.86
C ARG A 146 -8.80 -17.45 -7.58
N LEU A 147 -7.85 -18.27 -8.08
CA LEU A 147 -6.72 -17.81 -8.87
C LEU A 147 -7.16 -17.11 -10.16
N GLY A 148 -8.21 -17.62 -10.82
CA GLY A 148 -8.78 -16.98 -12.01
C GLY A 148 -9.37 -15.59 -11.73
N ILE A 149 -10.06 -15.40 -10.60
CA ILE A 149 -10.52 -14.07 -10.16
C ILE A 149 -9.32 -13.15 -9.90
N LEU A 150 -8.34 -13.64 -9.15
CA LEU A 150 -7.14 -12.88 -8.80
C LEU A 150 -6.38 -12.43 -10.05
N GLU A 151 -6.22 -13.33 -11.02
CA GLU A 151 -5.55 -13.04 -12.28
C GLU A 151 -6.31 -12.00 -13.10
N ARG A 152 -7.65 -12.11 -13.21
CA ARG A 152 -8.46 -11.10 -13.91
C ARG A 152 -8.35 -9.71 -13.27
N ALA A 153 -8.43 -9.65 -11.94
CA ALA A 153 -8.25 -8.41 -11.19
C ALA A 153 -6.84 -7.83 -11.39
N LYS A 154 -5.81 -8.67 -11.30
CA LYS A 154 -4.40 -8.29 -11.48
C LYS A 154 -4.10 -7.80 -12.90
N ARG A 155 -4.49 -8.55 -13.93
CA ARG A 155 -4.31 -8.15 -15.33
C ARG A 155 -4.91 -6.78 -15.59
N ARG A 156 -6.12 -6.48 -15.09
CA ARG A 156 -6.73 -5.14 -15.26
C ARG A 156 -5.95 -4.04 -14.55
N SER A 157 -5.32 -4.34 -13.42
CA SER A 157 -4.37 -3.45 -12.77
C SER A 157 -3.08 -3.26 -13.59
N GLU A 158 -2.63 -4.29 -14.33
CA GLU A 158 -1.32 -4.34 -15.01
C GLU A 158 -1.32 -4.07 -16.54
N THR A 159 -2.45 -4.10 -17.27
CA THR A 159 -2.46 -4.03 -18.76
C THR A 159 -2.10 -2.64 -19.35
N GLY A 160 -1.30 -1.85 -18.64
CA GLY A 160 -0.63 -0.65 -19.17
C GLY A 160 0.75 -0.44 -18.53
N SER A 161 1.20 -1.35 -17.66
CA SER A 161 2.62 -1.55 -17.41
C SER A 161 3.12 -2.54 -18.45
N THR A 162 3.75 -2.04 -19.50
CA THR A 162 4.81 -2.78 -20.19
C THR A 162 5.93 -3.06 -19.20
N THR A 163 5.73 -3.99 -18.28
CA THR A 163 6.75 -4.71 -17.49
C THR A 163 6.03 -5.68 -16.56
N GLY A 164 6.11 -6.97 -16.87
CA GLY A 164 5.90 -8.00 -15.86
C GLY A 164 6.95 -7.83 -14.77
N GLN A 165 6.56 -8.06 -13.52
CA GLN A 165 7.47 -8.12 -12.37
C GLN A 165 8.61 -7.09 -12.42
N SER A 166 8.28 -5.81 -12.54
CA SER A 166 9.23 -4.78 -12.13
C SER A 166 9.33 -4.88 -10.61
N PHE A 167 10.33 -5.63 -10.13
CA PHE A 167 11.19 -5.10 -9.07
C PHE A 167 11.30 -3.60 -9.37
N THR A 168 10.74 -2.76 -8.51
CA THR A 168 10.91 -1.32 -8.58
C THR A 168 12.40 -1.07 -8.37
N PHE A 169 13.18 -1.19 -9.44
CA PHE A 169 14.41 -0.46 -9.55
C PHE A 169 13.95 0.99 -9.52
N HIS A 170 14.10 1.62 -8.36
CA HIS A 170 14.00 3.07 -8.22
C HIS A 170 14.86 3.65 -9.34
N THR A 171 14.21 4.12 -10.40
CA THR A 171 14.90 4.73 -11.52
C THR A 171 15.40 6.04 -10.95
N ILE A 172 16.70 6.12 -10.69
CA ILE A 172 17.37 7.24 -10.03
C ILE A 172 16.85 8.53 -10.65
N GLN A 173 16.08 9.30 -9.88
CA GLN A 173 15.57 10.57 -10.37
C GLN A 173 16.68 11.61 -10.27
N VAL A 174 16.65 12.63 -11.13
CA VAL A 174 17.63 13.74 -11.09
C VAL A 174 17.67 14.38 -9.70
N GLU A 175 16.54 14.37 -9.00
CA GLU A 175 16.38 14.84 -7.62
C GLU A 175 17.23 14.04 -6.61
N ASP A 176 17.40 12.73 -6.82
CA ASP A 176 18.22 11.86 -5.97
C ASP A 176 19.73 12.12 -6.15
N VAL A 177 20.13 12.60 -7.34
CA VAL A 177 21.53 12.92 -7.68
C VAL A 177 21.84 14.41 -7.52
N ALA A 178 20.82 15.26 -7.38
CA ALA A 178 20.97 16.72 -7.29
C ALA A 178 21.89 17.12 -6.12
N GLY A 179 21.78 16.44 -4.97
CA GLY A 179 22.69 16.64 -3.83
C GLY A 179 24.16 16.41 -4.20
N LEU A 180 24.43 15.42 -5.05
CA LEU A 180 25.78 15.08 -5.51
C LEU A 180 26.31 16.15 -6.48
N PHE A 181 25.45 16.69 -7.34
CA PHE A 181 25.79 17.84 -8.18
C PHE A 181 26.06 19.11 -7.37
N TYR A 182 25.30 19.38 -6.30
CA TYR A 182 25.56 20.52 -5.41
C TYR A 182 26.90 20.39 -4.69
N MET A 183 27.23 19.21 -4.20
CA MET A 183 28.53 18.92 -3.56
C MET A 183 29.69 19.09 -4.55
N LEU A 184 29.52 18.62 -5.79
CA LEU A 184 30.52 18.79 -6.85
C LEU A 184 30.75 20.28 -7.18
N LEU A 185 29.67 21.05 -7.28
CA LEU A 185 29.72 22.48 -7.61
C LEU A 185 30.37 23.29 -6.46
N ALA A 186 30.10 22.93 -5.21
CA ALA A 186 30.77 23.49 -4.05
C ALA A 186 32.28 23.21 -4.07
N CYS A 187 32.70 21.98 -4.38
CA CYS A 187 34.12 21.64 -4.53
C CYS A 187 34.79 22.46 -5.64
N PHE A 188 34.15 22.61 -6.81
CA PHE A 188 34.69 23.45 -7.88
C PHE A 188 34.83 24.91 -7.46
N ALA A 189 33.85 25.46 -6.73
CA ALA A 189 33.93 26.82 -6.22
C ALA A 189 35.10 27.01 -5.25
N ILE A 190 35.33 26.07 -4.33
CA ILE A 190 36.45 26.12 -3.38
C ILE A 190 37.79 26.06 -4.12
N CYS A 191 37.95 25.12 -5.06
CA CYS A 191 39.16 25.00 -5.86
C CYS A 191 39.44 26.26 -6.68
N PHE A 192 38.40 26.87 -7.26
CA PHE A 192 38.53 28.09 -8.04
C PHE A 192 38.99 29.27 -7.17
N VAL A 193 38.42 29.44 -5.98
CA VAL A 193 38.84 30.49 -5.05
C VAL A 193 40.30 30.30 -4.61
N ALA A 194 40.70 29.06 -4.31
CA ALA A 194 42.08 28.75 -3.94
C ALA A 194 43.07 29.11 -5.07
N ALA A 195 42.77 28.74 -6.32
CA ALA A 195 43.58 29.08 -7.48
C ALA A 195 43.67 30.61 -7.70
N LEU A 196 42.58 31.34 -7.44
CA LEU A 196 42.52 32.78 -7.60
C LEU A 196 43.37 33.49 -6.54
N ILE A 197 43.35 33.01 -5.30
CA ILE A 197 44.22 33.49 -4.21
C ILE A 197 45.70 33.25 -4.57
N GLU A 198 46.02 32.05 -5.06
CA GLU A 198 47.40 31.71 -5.46
C GLU A 198 47.89 32.59 -6.62
N TYR A 199 47.04 32.82 -7.62
CA TYR A 199 47.35 33.73 -8.73
C TYR A 199 47.61 35.16 -8.25
N LEU A 200 46.77 35.69 -7.35
CA LEU A 200 46.96 37.01 -6.76
C LEU A 200 48.25 37.09 -5.94
N ALA A 201 48.54 36.06 -5.11
CA ALA A 201 49.78 35.98 -4.35
C ALA A 201 51.01 35.95 -5.26
N PHE A 202 50.95 35.22 -6.37
CA PHE A 202 52.01 35.18 -7.39
C PHE A 202 52.18 36.52 -8.12
N ALA A 203 51.08 37.18 -8.50
CA ALA A 203 51.15 38.50 -9.14
C ALA A 203 51.74 39.56 -8.20
N ILE A 204 51.40 39.52 -6.91
CA ILE A 204 51.96 40.41 -5.88
C ILE A 204 53.44 40.10 -5.62
N SER A 205 53.83 38.82 -5.56
CA SER A 205 55.23 38.44 -5.34
C SER A 205 56.12 38.81 -6.54
N LYS A 206 55.63 38.61 -7.77
CA LYS A 206 56.32 38.98 -9.02
C LYS A 206 56.49 40.49 -9.16
N SER A 207 55.45 41.28 -8.86
CA SER A 207 55.53 42.75 -8.88
C SER A 207 56.47 43.30 -7.80
N ARG A 208 56.51 42.70 -6.60
CA ARG A 208 57.50 43.02 -5.55
C ARG A 208 58.93 42.67 -5.95
N CYS A 209 59.14 41.54 -6.65
CA CYS A 209 60.45 41.11 -7.14
C CYS A 209 60.97 42.03 -8.27
N TYR A 210 60.09 42.44 -9.19
CA TYR A 210 60.42 43.40 -10.25
C TYR A 210 60.80 44.78 -9.67
N ARG A 211 60.07 45.24 -8.65
CA ARG A 211 60.35 46.53 -7.95
C ARG A 211 61.65 46.52 -7.14
N ARG A 212 62.06 45.36 -6.60
CA ARG A 212 63.38 45.21 -5.94
C ARG A 212 64.54 45.25 -6.93
N ARG A 213 64.39 44.69 -8.13
CA ARG A 213 65.41 44.68 -9.19
C ARG A 213 65.67 46.06 -9.82
N GLN A 214 64.68 46.96 -9.82
CA GLN A 214 64.84 48.35 -10.26
C GLN A 214 65.51 49.27 -9.21
N ARG A 215 65.59 48.87 -7.93
CA ARG A 215 66.28 49.63 -6.88
C ARG A 215 67.75 49.23 -6.70
N SER A 216 68.23 48.20 -7.41
CA SER A 216 69.61 47.70 -7.34
C SER A 216 70.41 47.96 -8.62
N ARG A 217 69.95 48.88 -9.47
CA ARG A 217 70.69 49.50 -10.58
C ARG A 217 70.77 50.99 -10.30
#